data_AF-A0A1W1YF18-F1
#
_entry.id   AF-A0A1W1YF18-F1
#
_cell.length_a   1.000
_cell.length_b   1.000
_cell.length_c   1.000
_cell.angle_alpha   90.00
_cell.angle_beta   90.00
_cell.angle_gamma   90.00
#
_symmetry.space_group_name_H-M   'P 1'
#
loop_
_entity.id
_entity.type
_entity.pdbx_description
1 polymer ?
#
loop_
_entity_poly.entity_id
_entity_poly.type
_entity_poly.pdbx_seq_one_letter_code
_entity_poly.pdbx_strand_id
1 'polypeptide(L)' 'MGKTGCWTREAKLFAADEYVCSSCGYKGKKMLAACPECNARMIGSKYDPKWIDELEMPDAIFDD' A
#
# COMPACT_ATOMS: atom_id res chain seq x y z
N MET A 1 11.53 24.15 1.09
CA MET A 1 11.00 22.85 1.56
C MET A 1 10.55 22.03 0.37
N GLY A 2 11.08 20.81 0.17
CA GLY A 2 10.55 19.87 -0.82
C GLY A 2 9.24 19.25 -0.32
N LYS A 3 8.24 19.11 -1.18
CA LYS A 3 6.95 18.48 -0.84
C LYS A 3 7.16 16.96 -0.73
N THR A 4 6.78 16.38 0.40
CA THR A 4 6.77 14.93 0.61
C THR A 4 5.34 14.42 0.66
N GLY A 5 5.11 13.19 0.20
CA GLY A 5 3.79 12.57 0.17
C GLY A 5 3.85 11.08 0.46
N CYS A 6 2.68 10.47 0.68
CA CYS A 6 2.52 9.04 0.92
C CYS A 6 1.52 8.46 -0.08
N TRP A 7 1.75 7.21 -0.51
CA TRP A 7 0.78 6.47 -1.32
C TRP A 7 -0.21 5.76 -0.39
N THR A 8 -1.49 6.08 -0.54
CA THR A 8 -2.58 5.37 0.13
C THR A 8 -3.09 4.29 -0.81
N ARG A 9 -3.02 3.01 -0.41
CA ARG A 9 -3.61 1.92 -1.17
C ARG A 9 -5.10 1.81 -0.87
N GLU A 10 -5.94 2.08 -1.85
CA GLU A 10 -7.36 1.73 -1.85
C GLU A 10 -7.49 0.31 -2.43
N ALA A 11 -7.57 -0.68 -1.54
CA ALA A 11 -7.84 -2.06 -1.94
C ALA A 11 -9.33 -2.22 -2.23
N LYS A 12 -9.67 -2.64 -3.45
CA LYS A 12 -11.05 -2.84 -3.88
C LYS A 12 -11.33 -4.33 -3.97
N LEU A 13 -12.40 -4.80 -3.33
CA LEU A 13 -12.76 -6.24 -3.31
C LEU A 13 -12.97 -6.84 -4.72
N PHE A 14 -13.35 -6.01 -5.71
CA PHE A 14 -13.70 -6.46 -7.06
C PHE A 14 -12.91 -5.74 -8.16
N ALA A 15 -11.87 -4.98 -7.80
CA ALA A 15 -11.08 -4.19 -8.75
C ALA A 15 -9.60 -4.20 -8.38
N ALA A 16 -8.76 -3.83 -9.34
CA ALA A 16 -7.34 -3.66 -9.08
C ALA A 16 -7.11 -2.59 -8.01
N ASP A 17 -6.12 -2.82 -7.14
CA ASP A 17 -5.69 -1.86 -6.13
C ASP A 17 -5.32 -0.52 -6.77
N GLU A 18 -5.79 0.57 -6.18
CA GLU A 18 -5.46 1.93 -6.62
C GLU A 18 -4.61 2.62 -5.55
N TYR A 19 -3.61 3.39 -6.00
CA TYR A 19 -2.74 4.17 -5.14
C TYR A 19 -3.05 5.64 -5.29
N VAL A 20 -3.38 6.29 -4.18
CA VAL A 20 -3.74 7.71 -4.15
C VAL A 20 -2.62 8.51 -3.48
N CYS A 21 -2.19 9.59 -4.11
CA CYS A 21 -1.21 10.51 -3.53
C CYS A 21 -1.88 11.36 -2.45
N SER A 22 -1.40 11.25 -1.21
CA SER A 22 -1.94 12.04 -0.09
C SER A 22 -1.74 13.56 -0.21
N SER A 23 -0.86 14.03 -1.11
CA SER A 23 -0.57 15.47 -1.24
C SER A 23 -1.43 16.18 -2.27
N CYS A 24 -1.88 15.50 -3.33
CA CYS A 24 -2.65 16.12 -4.42
C CYS A 24 -3.88 15.32 -4.85
N GLY A 25 -4.06 14.09 -4.34
CA GLY A 25 -5.18 13.24 -4.70
C GLY A 25 -5.01 12.46 -6.01
N TYR A 26 -3.86 12.55 -6.69
CA TYR A 26 -3.61 11.77 -7.91
C TYR A 26 -3.77 10.27 -7.66
N LYS A 27 -4.54 9.59 -8.52
CA LYS A 27 -4.78 8.15 -8.47
C LYS A 27 -3.99 7.44 -9.55
N GLY A 28 -3.24 6.40 -9.18
CA GLY A 28 -2.45 5.60 -10.11
C GLY A 28 -2.48 4.12 -9.75
N LYS A 29 -2.18 3.27 -10.73
CA LYS A 29 -2.11 1.81 -10.54
C LYS A 29 -0.74 1.32 -10.05
N LYS A 30 0.24 2.21 -9.92
CA LYS A 30 1.60 1.90 -9.49
C LYS A 30 2.11 2.95 -8.51
N MET A 31 2.86 2.51 -7.51
CA MET A 31 3.59 3.39 -6.61
C MET A 31 4.86 3.89 -7.30
N LEU A 32 4.92 5.18 -7.61
CA LEU A 32 6.12 5.82 -8.14
C LEU A 32 6.92 6.50 -7.02
N ALA A 33 8.24 6.64 -7.17
CA ALA A 33 9.09 7.33 -6.20
C ALA A 33 8.72 8.81 -6.00
N ALA A 34 8.07 9.41 -7.00
CA ALA A 34 7.50 10.74 -6.95
C ALA A 34 6.12 10.75 -7.58
N CYS A 35 5.23 11.60 -7.08
CA CYS A 35 3.93 11.82 -7.71
C CYS A 35 4.12 12.58 -9.04
N PRO A 36 3.57 12.10 -10.17
CA PRO A 36 3.74 12.76 -11.47
C PRO A 36 3.03 14.12 -11.56
N GLU A 37 1.97 14.33 -10.78
CA GLU A 37 1.21 15.59 -10.80
C GLU A 37 1.85 16.68 -9.93
N CYS A 38 2.06 16.38 -8.65
CA CYS A 38 2.54 17.39 -7.69
C CYS A 38 4.05 17.36 -7.45
N ASN A 39 4.74 16.40 -8.07
CA ASN A 39 6.17 16.16 -7.91
C ASN A 39 6.60 15.91 -6.45
N ALA A 40 5.66 15.51 -5.59
CA ALA A 40 5.94 15.18 -4.20
C ALA A 40 6.76 13.89 -4.12
N ARG A 41 7.83 13.90 -3.32
CA ARG A 41 8.67 12.72 -3.09
C ARG A 41 7.92 11.75 -2.18
N MET A 42 7.70 10.54 -2.67
CA MET A 42 6.87 9.55 -1.99
C MET A 42 7.75 8.72 -1.05
N ILE A 43 7.52 8.82 0.26
CA ILE A 43 8.40 8.27 1.32
C ILE A 43 8.09 6.81 1.70
N GLY A 44 7.15 6.16 1.01
CA GLY A 44 6.82 4.76 1.20
C GLY A 44 5.32 4.53 1.23
N SER A 45 4.90 3.35 0.79
CA SER A 45 3.55 2.87 1.06
C SER A 45 3.56 2.14 2.39
N LYS A 46 2.48 2.24 3.15
CA LYS A 46 2.35 1.55 4.43
C LYS A 46 2.18 0.02 4.30
N TYR A 47 2.35 -0.55 3.10
CA TYR A 47 2.17 -1.97 2.83
C TYR A 47 3.48 -2.63 2.40
N ASP A 48 4.32 -2.92 3.39
CA ASP A 48 5.30 -4.01 3.32
C ASP A 48 4.57 -5.28 3.80
N PRO A 49 4.24 -6.26 2.93
CA PRO A 49 3.64 -7.53 3.34
C PRO A 49 4.66 -8.45 4.06
N LYS A 50 5.42 -7.92 5.01
CA LYS A 50 6.29 -8.71 5.92
C LYS A 50 5.51 -9.42 7.03
N TRP A 51 4.18 -9.38 7.02
CA TRP A 51 3.30 -10.03 8.01
C TRP A 51 2.58 -11.27 7.46
N ILE A 52 3.05 -11.84 6.34
CA ILE A 52 2.57 -13.12 5.82
C ILE A 52 3.72 -14.13 5.80
N ASP A 53 4.44 -14.24 6.92
CA ASP A 53 5.41 -15.33 7.16
C ASP A 53 5.17 -16.02 8.52
N GLU A 54 4.07 -15.73 9.23
CA GLU A 54 3.79 -16.31 10.57
C GLU A 54 2.39 -16.93 10.72
N LEU A 55 1.70 -17.26 9.62
CA LEU A 55 0.42 -18.02 9.64
C LEU A 55 0.56 -19.44 9.08
N GLU A 56 1.76 -20.00 9.15
CA GLU A 56 1.97 -21.44 9.03
C GLU A 56 1.65 -22.10 10.39
N MET A 57 0.53 -22.84 10.40
CA MET A 57 0.01 -23.76 11.43
C MET A 57 -0.71 -23.17 12.66
N PRO A 58 -2.03 -23.39 12.74
CA PRO A 58 -2.51 -24.23 13.83
C PRO A 58 -3.35 -25.41 13.33
N ASP A 59 -2.71 -26.42 12.74
CA ASP A 59 -3.29 -27.77 12.66
C ASP A 59 -2.94 -28.51 13.97
N ALA A 60 -3.63 -28.18 15.07
CA ALA A 60 -3.57 -28.96 16.32
C ALA A 60 -4.68 -28.63 17.33
N ILE A 61 -5.96 -28.52 16.94
CA ILE A 61 -7.05 -28.48 17.93
C ILE A 61 -8.30 -29.16 17.37
N PHE A 62 -8.29 -30.48 17.18
CA PHE A 62 -9.48 -31.34 17.26
C PHE A 62 -8.97 -32.78 17.41
N ASP A 63 -8.57 -33.15 18.63
CA ASP A 63 -8.42 -34.54 19.06
C ASP A 63 -9.74 -34.93 19.76
N ASP A 64 -10.30 -36.06 19.36
CA ASP A 64 -11.59 -36.66 19.76
C ASP A 64 -11.60 -37.14 21.22
#